data_AF-A0A395TZV4-F1
#
_entry.id   AF-A0A395TZV4-F1
#
_cell.length_a   1.000
_cell.length_b   1.000
_cell.length_c   1.000
_cell.angle_alpha   90.00
_cell.angle_beta   90.00
_cell.angle_gamma   90.00
#
_symmetry.space_group_name_H-M   'P 1'
#
loop_
_entity.id
_entity.type
_entity.pdbx_description
1 polymer ?
#
loop_
_entity_poly.entity_id
_entity_poly.type
_entity_poly.pdbx_seq_one_letter_code
_entity_poly.pdbx_strand_id
1 'polypeptide(L)'
;MIINGIEITKGLIVDKPWIDLILNGEKTWEMRTYSTKYRGQFALIEKGTGLIVGVSTLVDALNPLLPNELMLFFEKHRVDYKSQPELLKWNTPWVLDQSHRVTPTKYKHKQGAVIWVNL
;
A
#
# COMPACT_ATOMS: atom_id res chain seq x y z
N MET A 1 16.80 3.61 4.15
CA MET A 1 16.78 4.92 4.84
C MET A 1 16.32 4.73 6.29
N ILE A 2 16.62 5.67 7.20
CA ILE A 2 16.20 5.58 8.60
C ILE A 2 14.97 6.48 8.81
N ILE A 3 13.88 5.92 9.32
CA ILE A 3 12.68 6.66 9.77
C ILE A 3 12.43 6.27 11.22
N ASN A 4 12.35 7.27 12.12
CA ASN A 4 12.16 7.08 13.56
C ASN A 4 13.12 6.04 14.19
N GLY A 5 14.38 6.00 13.74
CA GLY A 5 15.40 5.08 14.24
C GLY A 5 15.34 3.66 13.66
N ILE A 6 14.40 3.36 12.76
CA ILE A 6 14.27 2.06 12.10
C ILE A 6 14.73 2.15 10.65
N GLU A 7 15.50 1.16 10.20
CA GLU A 7 15.91 1.05 8.81
C GLU A 7 14.74 0.52 7.95
N ILE A 8 14.33 1.34 6.97
CA ILE A 8 13.32 1.02 5.97
C ILE A 8 13.99 0.94 4.61
N THR A 9 13.88 -0.23 3.97
CA THR A 9 14.55 -0.56 2.70
C THR A 9 13.58 -0.71 1.52
N LYS A 10 12.28 -0.80 1.81
CA LYS A 10 11.20 -1.00 0.83
C LYS A 10 10.26 0.20 0.82
N GLY A 11 9.79 0.57 -0.36
CA GLY A 11 8.75 1.57 -0.57
C GLY A 11 7.67 1.08 -1.52
N LEU A 12 6.42 1.45 -1.25
CA LEU A 12 5.28 1.17 -2.11
C LEU A 12 4.73 2.48 -2.66
N ILE A 13 4.62 2.57 -3.98
CA ILE A 13 3.95 3.69 -4.64
C ILE A 13 2.44 3.45 -4.58
N VAL A 14 1.72 4.42 -4.04
CA VAL A 14 0.26 4.41 -3.90
C VAL A 14 -0.30 5.74 -4.40
N ASP A 15 -1.37 5.66 -5.17
CA ASP A 15 -2.05 6.82 -5.76
C ASP A 15 -3.08 7.42 -4.78
N LYS A 16 -3.54 8.64 -5.05
CA LYS A 16 -4.71 9.20 -4.38
C LYS A 16 -6.00 8.65 -5.01
N PRO A 17 -7.08 8.44 -4.22
CA PRO A 17 -7.20 8.80 -2.79
C PRO A 17 -6.65 7.74 -1.82
N TRP A 18 -6.29 6.55 -2.29
CA TRP A 18 -6.02 5.39 -1.44
C TRP A 18 -4.89 5.58 -0.43
N ILE A 19 -3.83 6.31 -0.81
CA ILE A 19 -2.73 6.59 0.13
C ILE A 19 -3.20 7.39 1.35
N ASP A 20 -4.12 8.34 1.17
CA ASP A 20 -4.65 9.13 2.29
C ASP A 20 -5.55 8.27 3.17
N LEU A 21 -6.37 7.40 2.59
CA LEU A 21 -7.21 6.46 3.35
C LEU A 21 -6.36 5.52 4.21
N ILE A 22 -5.23 5.03 3.68
CA ILE A 22 -4.28 4.20 4.44
C ILE A 22 -3.70 5.01 5.60
N LEU A 23 -3.20 6.22 5.32
CA LEU A 23 -2.55 7.08 6.31
C LEU A 23 -3.49 7.64 7.37
N ASN A 24 -4.79 7.71 7.07
CA ASN A 24 -5.84 8.09 8.01
C ASN A 24 -6.40 6.88 8.79
N GLY A 25 -5.95 5.65 8.49
CA GLY A 25 -6.42 4.42 9.13
C GLY A 25 -7.78 3.90 8.64
N GLU A 26 -8.31 4.48 7.56
CA GLU A 26 -9.62 4.15 6.97
C GLU A 26 -9.56 2.95 6.00
N LYS A 27 -8.36 2.64 5.51
CA LYS A 27 -8.05 1.53 4.60
C LYS A 27 -6.92 0.68 5.18
N THR A 28 -7.25 -0.52 5.64
CA THR A 28 -6.30 -1.48 6.21
C THR A 28 -5.83 -2.52 5.21
N TRP A 29 -6.47 -2.64 4.05
CA TRP A 29 -6.07 -3.56 2.98
C TRP A 29 -5.66 -2.80 1.73
N GLU A 30 -4.41 -2.97 1.31
CA GLU A 30 -3.93 -2.52 0.01
C GLU A 30 -4.16 -3.60 -1.04
N MET A 31 -4.87 -3.28 -2.12
CA MET A 31 -5.30 -4.28 -3.10
C MET A 31 -4.31 -4.37 -4.25
N ARG A 32 -3.87 -5.58 -4.58
CA ARG A 32 -2.92 -5.85 -5.67
C ARG A 32 -3.37 -7.04 -6.51
N THR A 33 -2.77 -7.23 -7.68
CA THR A 33 -3.03 -8.41 -8.53
C THR A 33 -2.33 -9.66 -8.01
N TYR A 34 -1.19 -9.50 -7.35
CA TYR A 34 -0.37 -10.61 -6.87
C TYR A 34 -0.06 -10.47 -5.38
N SER A 35 0.12 -11.61 -4.72
CA SER A 35 0.61 -11.68 -3.34
C SER A 35 2.10 -11.29 -3.27
N THR A 36 2.60 -11.11 -2.06
CA THR A 36 4.03 -10.87 -1.79
C THR A 36 4.50 -11.68 -0.59
N LYS A 37 5.76 -12.13 -0.64
CA LYS A 37 6.44 -12.79 0.47
C LYS A 37 7.00 -11.81 1.50
N TYR A 38 7.05 -10.52 1.18
CA TYR A 38 7.57 -9.50 2.07
C TYR A 38 6.68 -9.34 3.31
N ARG A 39 7.28 -9.12 4.48
CA ARG A 39 6.62 -8.73 5.73
C ARG A 39 7.51 -7.71 6.45
N GLY A 40 6.90 -6.77 7.16
CA GLY A 40 7.60 -5.72 7.90
C GLY A 40 7.29 -4.30 7.41
N GLN A 41 8.06 -3.33 7.92
CA GLN A 41 7.84 -1.91 7.69
C GLN A 41 8.34 -1.44 6.32
N PHE A 42 7.48 -0.73 5.62
CA PHE A 42 7.79 -0.12 4.33
C PHE A 42 7.32 1.33 4.28
N ALA A 43 7.96 2.11 3.41
CA ALA A 43 7.58 3.49 3.17
C ALA A 43 6.39 3.59 2.20
N LEU A 44 5.47 4.49 2.47
CA LEU A 44 4.40 4.87 1.55
C LEU A 44 4.84 6.08 0.73
N ILE A 45 4.91 5.89 -0.59
CA ILE A 45 5.32 6.90 -1.56
C ILE A 45 4.07 7.39 -2.29
N GLU A 46 3.83 8.70 -2.25
CA GLU A 46 2.75 9.30 -3.03
C GLU A 46 3.12 9.32 -4.51
N LYS A 47 2.25 8.72 -5.33
CA LYS A 47 2.48 8.61 -6.78
C LYS A 47 2.64 9.99 -7.42
N GLY A 48 3.64 10.11 -8.28
CA GLY A 48 3.90 11.34 -9.04
C GLY A 48 4.65 12.43 -8.28
N THR A 49 4.77 12.36 -6.95
CA THR A 49 5.44 13.42 -6.16
C THR A 49 6.91 13.12 -5.89
N GLY A 50 7.31 11.83 -5.87
CA GLY A 50 8.64 11.42 -5.45
C GLY A 50 8.87 11.54 -3.94
N LEU A 51 7.79 11.68 -3.16
CA LEU A 51 7.84 11.87 -1.71
C LEU A 51 7.35 10.63 -0.97
N ILE A 52 8.12 10.23 0.03
CA ILE A 52 7.64 9.36 1.10
C ILE A 52 6.83 10.22 2.06
N VAL A 53 5.58 9.83 2.30
CA VAL A 53 4.61 10.61 3.11
C VAL A 53 4.11 9.83 4.32
N GLY A 54 4.48 8.56 4.45
CA GLY A 54 4.18 7.76 5.63
C GLY A 54 4.92 6.44 5.65
N VAL A 55 4.63 5.68 6.70
CA VAL A 55 5.13 4.32 6.92
C VAL A 55 3.96 3.42 7.26
N SER A 56 4.05 2.16 6.86
CA SER A 56 3.10 1.12 7.24
C SER A 56 3.83 -0.20 7.44
N THR A 57 3.24 -1.11 8.20
CA THR A 57 3.70 -2.49 8.34
C THR A 57 2.85 -3.40 7.46
N LEU A 58 3.48 -4.23 6.64
CA LEU A 58 2.80 -5.32 5.94
C LEU A 58 2.83 -6.56 6.84
N VAL A 59 1.68 -6.92 7.41
CA VAL A 59 1.57 -8.04 8.35
C VAL A 59 1.11 -9.33 7.66
N ASP A 60 0.33 -9.22 6.58
CA ASP A 60 -0.08 -10.37 5.80
C ASP A 60 -0.37 -10.07 4.33
N ALA A 61 -0.47 -11.10 3.49
CA ALA A 61 -0.90 -11.05 2.11
C ALA A 61 -1.80 -12.27 1.85
N LEU A 62 -3.11 -12.02 1.76
CA LEU A 62 -4.13 -13.06 1.69
C LEU A 62 -4.23 -13.65 0.29
N ASN A 63 -5.03 -14.71 0.15
CA ASN A 63 -5.37 -15.25 -1.16
C ASN A 63 -6.22 -14.25 -1.97
N PRO A 64 -6.18 -14.33 -3.31
CA PRO A 64 -7.07 -13.54 -4.15
C PRO A 64 -8.53 -13.80 -3.81
N LEU A 65 -9.30 -12.73 -3.63
CA LEU A 65 -10.71 -12.76 -3.33
C LEU A 65 -11.55 -12.93 -4.61
N LEU A 66 -12.69 -13.59 -4.44
CA LEU A 66 -13.75 -13.64 -5.43
C LEU A 66 -14.53 -12.32 -5.47
N PRO A 67 -15.22 -11.98 -6.58
CA PRO A 67 -15.93 -10.71 -6.71
C PRO A 67 -16.97 -10.42 -5.62
N ASN A 68 -17.68 -11.44 -5.13
CA ASN A 68 -18.62 -11.30 -4.02
C ASN A 68 -17.93 -10.98 -2.68
N GLU A 69 -16.75 -11.56 -2.44
CA GLU A 69 -15.95 -11.30 -1.25
C GLU A 69 -15.37 -9.88 -1.26
N LEU A 70 -14.96 -9.38 -2.43
CA LEU A 70 -14.53 -7.98 -2.58
C LEU A 70 -15.61 -7.01 -2.10
N MET A 71 -16.88 -7.25 -2.44
CA MET A 71 -17.96 -6.38 -1.97
C MET A 71 -18.18 -6.47 -0.45
N LEU A 72 -17.99 -7.64 0.14
CA LEU A 72 -18.17 -7.87 1.58
C LEU A 72 -17.11 -7.11 2.41
N PHE A 73 -15.88 -7.03 1.91
CA PHE A 73 -14.76 -6.41 2.62
C PHE A 73 -14.51 -4.95 2.22
N PHE A 74 -15.52 -4.26 1.67
CA PHE A 74 -15.42 -2.85 1.26
C PHE A 74 -14.81 -1.96 2.33
N GLU A 75 -15.21 -2.11 3.59
CA GLU A 75 -14.69 -1.30 4.71
C GLU A 75 -13.19 -1.46 4.94
N LYS A 76 -12.58 -2.58 4.51
CA LYS A 76 -11.14 -2.84 4.67
C LYS A 76 -10.32 -2.19 3.56
N HIS A 77 -10.79 -2.23 2.32
CA HIS A 77 -10.00 -1.77 1.17
C HIS A 77 -10.51 -0.45 0.54
N ARG A 78 -11.74 -0.03 0.81
CA ARG A 78 -12.35 1.22 0.32
C ARG A 78 -12.31 1.38 -1.21
N VAL A 79 -12.42 0.28 -1.95
CA VAL A 79 -12.48 0.28 -3.42
C VAL A 79 -13.91 -0.01 -3.83
N ASP A 80 -14.55 0.94 -4.51
CA ASP A 80 -15.87 0.72 -5.08
C ASP A 80 -15.75 0.03 -6.44
N TYR A 81 -15.69 -1.29 -6.43
CA TYR A 81 -15.61 -2.09 -7.65
C TYR A 81 -16.87 -2.02 -8.51
N LYS A 82 -18.02 -1.57 -7.97
CA LYS A 82 -19.23 -1.39 -8.77
C LYS A 82 -19.10 -0.21 -9.71
N SER A 83 -18.54 0.90 -9.24
CA SER A 83 -18.27 2.07 -10.08
C SER A 83 -16.96 1.98 -10.88
N GLN A 84 -16.02 1.14 -10.45
CA GLN A 84 -14.69 0.97 -11.07
C GLN A 84 -14.39 -0.52 -11.37
N PRO A 85 -15.12 -1.16 -12.29
CA PRO A 85 -14.97 -2.59 -12.58
C PRO A 85 -13.59 -2.95 -13.15
N GLU A 86 -12.88 -2.02 -13.79
CA GLU A 86 -11.52 -2.21 -14.29
C GLU A 86 -10.49 -2.49 -13.18
N LEU A 87 -10.83 -2.18 -11.93
CA LEU A 87 -9.99 -2.44 -10.76
C LEU A 87 -10.15 -3.87 -10.23
N LEU A 88 -11.12 -4.65 -10.71
CA LEU A 88 -11.37 -6.03 -10.22
C LEU A 88 -10.15 -6.95 -10.30
N LYS A 89 -9.17 -6.65 -11.16
CA LYS A 89 -7.87 -7.33 -11.22
C LYS A 89 -7.02 -7.16 -9.95
N TRP A 90 -7.33 -6.19 -9.11
CA TRP A 90 -6.71 -5.98 -7.80
C TRP A 90 -7.56 -6.66 -6.74
N ASN A 91 -7.44 -7.98 -6.67
CA ASN A 91 -8.26 -8.81 -5.79
C ASN A 91 -7.45 -9.48 -4.67
N THR A 92 -6.15 -9.27 -4.60
CA THR A 92 -5.28 -9.83 -3.57
C THR A 92 -5.05 -8.80 -2.45
N PRO A 93 -5.56 -9.01 -1.23
CA PRO A 93 -5.38 -8.10 -0.12
C PRO A 93 -3.99 -8.20 0.52
N TRP A 94 -3.31 -7.07 0.62
CA TRP A 94 -2.14 -6.89 1.48
C TRP A 94 -2.58 -6.21 2.77
N VAL A 95 -2.45 -6.93 3.89
CA VAL A 95 -2.95 -6.50 5.20
C VAL A 95 -1.93 -5.56 5.83
N LEU A 96 -2.36 -4.31 6.03
CA LEU A 96 -1.58 -3.23 6.58
C LEU A 96 -1.91 -3.02 8.05
N ASP A 97 -0.88 -2.68 8.82
CA ASP A 97 -1.01 -2.28 10.21
C ASP A 97 -0.09 -1.08 10.51
N GLN A 98 -0.40 -0.36 11.59
CA GLN A 98 0.36 0.78 12.12
C GLN A 98 0.69 1.86 11.07
N SER A 99 -0.19 2.06 10.10
CA SER A 99 -0.04 3.10 9.09
C SER A 99 -0.09 4.49 9.72
N HIS A 100 0.92 5.32 9.45
CA HIS A 100 0.97 6.69 9.97
C HIS A 100 1.73 7.61 9.03
N ARG A 101 1.38 8.90 9.07
CA ARG A 101 2.08 9.96 8.32
C ARG A 101 3.45 10.23 8.91
N VAL A 102 4.38 10.61 8.05
CA VAL A 102 5.69 11.15 8.42
C VAL A 102 5.91 12.47 7.70
N THR A 103 6.91 13.24 8.13
CA THR A 103 7.31 14.46 7.41
C THR A 103 7.69 14.10 5.97
N PRO A 104 7.06 14.70 4.94
CA PRO A 104 7.31 14.36 3.55
C PRO A 104 8.80 14.45 3.20
N THR A 105 9.36 13.34 2.74
CA THR A 105 10.80 13.22 2.49
C THR A 105 11.04 12.68 1.09
N LYS A 106 11.91 13.34 0.32
CA LYS A 106 12.32 12.86 -1.00
C LYS A 106 13.07 11.53 -0.86
N TYR A 107 12.74 10.57 -1.72
CA TYR A 107 13.52 9.33 -1.82
C TYR A 107 14.33 9.32 -3.12
N LYS A 108 15.49 8.66 -3.09
CA LYS A 108 16.30 8.44 -4.30
C LYS A 108 15.87 7.12 -4.94
N HIS A 109 15.23 7.20 -6.10
CA HIS A 109 14.85 6.01 -6.85
C HIS A 109 16.10 5.34 -7.42
N LYS A 110 16.39 4.11 -6.98
CA LYS A 110 17.34 3.23 -7.68
C LYS A 110 16.59 2.53 -8.82
N GLN A 111 17.15 2.52 -10.03
CA GLN A 111 16.52 1.90 -11.19
C GLN A 111 16.21 0.40 -10.93
N GLY A 112 15.07 -0.09 -11.44
CA GLY A 112 14.74 -1.53 -11.47
C GLY A 112 13.57 -2.00 -10.58
N ALA A 113 12.71 -1.12 -10.08
CA ALA A 113 11.60 -1.49 -9.19
C ALA A 113 10.27 -1.69 -9.95
N VAL A 114 9.71 -2.91 -9.94
CA VAL A 114 8.41 -3.23 -10.58
C VAL A 114 7.25 -3.28 -9.58
N ILE A 115 7.48 -3.73 -8.34
CA ILE A 115 6.44 -3.85 -7.29
C ILE A 115 6.83 -3.08 -6.04
N TRP A 116 8.06 -3.30 -5.57
CA TRP A 116 8.65 -2.59 -4.44
C TRP A 116 9.78 -1.71 -4.93
N VAL A 117 9.79 -0.45 -4.49
CA VAL A 117 10.93 0.44 -4.64
C VAL A 117 11.98 0.06 -3.59
N ASN A 118 13.21 -0.17 -4.02
CA ASN A 118 14.35 -0.28 -3.11
C ASN A 118 14.86 1.13 -2.78
N LEU A 119 14.90 1.46 -1.48
CA LEU A 119 15.24 2.79 -0.97
C LEU A 119 16.74 2.97 -0.63
#